data_AF-A0A5U3YKU2-F1
#
_entry.id   AF-A0A5U3YKU2-F1
#
_cell.length_a   1.000
_cell.length_b   1.000
_cell.length_c   1.000
_cell.angle_alpha   90.00
_cell.angle_beta   90.00
_cell.angle_gamma   90.00
#
_symmetry.space_group_name_H-M   'P 1'
#
loop_
_entity.id
_entity.type
_entity.pdbx_description
1 polymer ?
#
loop_
_entity_poly.entity_id
_entity_poly.type
_entity_poly.pdbx_seq_one_letter_code
_entity_poly.pdbx_strand_id
1 'polypeptide(L)'
;ELFHGVIAQVPFVDVLTTMLDESIPLTTGEFEEWGNPQDIEYYDYMKSYSPYDNVKAQDYPHLLVTTGLHDSQVQYWEPAKWVAKLRELKTDQRLLLLCTDMDSGHGGKSGRFKSYEGVALEFAFLIGLAQGTLHSA
;
A
#
# COMPACT_ATOMS: atom_id res chain seq x y z
N GLU A 1 -13.37 1.01 11.04
CA GLU A 1 -13.71 1.25 12.46
C GLU A 1 -12.79 0.56 13.47
N LEU A 2 -12.21 -0.62 13.17
CA LEU A 2 -11.36 -1.36 14.14
C LEU A 2 -9.99 -0.72 14.43
N PHE A 3 -9.41 0.00 13.47
CA PHE A 3 -8.06 0.54 13.57
C PHE A 3 -8.09 2.07 13.64
N HIS A 4 -7.27 2.64 14.53
CA HIS A 4 -7.05 4.08 14.59
C HIS A 4 -6.04 4.54 13.52
N GLY A 5 -4.89 3.85 13.42
CA GLY A 5 -3.85 4.10 12.42
C GLY A 5 -3.25 2.81 11.89
N VAL A 6 -2.80 2.84 10.63
CA VAL A 6 -2.21 1.71 9.91
C VAL A 6 -0.98 2.19 9.14
N ILE A 7 0.06 1.35 9.12
CA ILE A 7 1.22 1.50 8.24
C ILE A 7 1.14 0.40 7.18
N ALA A 8 1.25 0.77 5.91
CA ALA A 8 1.31 -0.15 4.79
C ALA A 8 2.66 0.03 4.07
N GLN A 9 3.58 -0.89 4.29
CA GLN A 9 4.92 -0.85 3.69
C GLN A 9 4.93 -1.61 2.37
N VAL A 10 5.40 -0.97 1.30
CA VAL A 10 5.49 -1.54 -0.06
C VAL A 10 4.30 -2.44 -0.42
N PRO A 11 3.05 -1.95 -0.25
CA PRO A 11 1.91 -2.86 -0.16
C PRO A 11 1.42 -3.30 -1.55
N PHE A 12 1.28 -4.61 -1.75
CA PHE A 12 0.62 -5.19 -2.91
C PHE A 12 -0.89 -4.97 -2.80
N VAL A 13 -1.42 -4.06 -3.63
CA VAL A 13 -2.79 -3.52 -3.45
C VAL A 13 -3.60 -3.47 -4.73
N ASP A 14 -2.95 -3.51 -5.89
CA ASP A 14 -3.60 -3.55 -7.20
C ASP A 14 -3.68 -5.00 -7.73
N VAL A 15 -4.10 -5.90 -6.84
CA VAL A 15 -4.00 -7.36 -7.00
C VAL A 15 -4.58 -7.81 -8.33
N LEU A 16 -5.78 -7.36 -8.68
CA LEU A 16 -6.45 -7.82 -9.89
C LEU A 16 -5.73 -7.33 -11.15
N THR A 17 -5.40 -6.04 -11.23
CA THR A 17 -4.75 -5.47 -12.41
C THR A 17 -3.35 -6.04 -12.60
N THR A 18 -2.56 -6.12 -11.52
CA THR A 18 -1.18 -6.63 -11.57
C THR A 18 -1.15 -8.11 -11.97
N MET A 19 -2.07 -8.91 -11.43
CA MET A 19 -2.10 -10.35 -11.71
C MET A 19 -2.68 -10.69 -13.09
N LEU A 20 -3.33 -9.75 -13.78
CA LEU A 20 -3.75 -9.91 -15.18
C LEU A 20 -2.63 -9.63 -16.19
N ASP A 21 -1.51 -9.03 -15.77
CA ASP A 21 -0.42 -8.61 -16.65
C ASP A 21 0.86 -9.44 -16.39
N GLU A 22 1.09 -10.43 -17.24
CA GLU A 22 2.27 -11.31 -17.17
C GLU A 22 3.60 -10.60 -17.45
N SER A 23 3.58 -9.35 -17.94
CA SER A 23 4.81 -8.57 -18.18
C SER A 23 5.39 -7.96 -16.90
N ILE A 24 4.61 -7.91 -15.82
CA ILE A 24 5.04 -7.42 -14.52
C ILE A 24 5.88 -8.51 -13.82
N PRO A 25 7.03 -8.18 -13.22
CA PRO A 25 7.82 -9.15 -12.46
C PRO A 25 7.00 -9.85 -11.39
N LEU A 26 7.32 -11.13 -11.13
CA LEU A 26 6.67 -12.03 -10.17
C LEU A 26 5.27 -12.55 -10.54
N THR A 27 4.46 -11.82 -11.31
CA THR A 27 3.05 -12.20 -11.61
C THR A 27 2.87 -13.67 -12.00
N THR A 28 3.65 -14.17 -12.97
CA THR A 28 3.52 -15.57 -13.43
C THR A 28 3.92 -16.60 -12.38
N GLY A 29 4.89 -16.27 -11.51
CA GLY A 29 5.29 -17.13 -10.39
C GLY A 29 4.28 -17.10 -9.25
N GLU A 30 3.54 -15.99 -9.09
CA GLU A 30 2.56 -15.81 -8.03
C GLU A 30 1.18 -16.41 -8.36
N PHE A 31 0.97 -16.93 -9.57
CA PHE A 31 -0.25 -17.69 -9.89
C PHE A 31 -0.45 -18.90 -8.98
N GLU A 32 0.63 -19.53 -8.51
CA GLU A 32 0.56 -20.66 -7.57
C GLU A 32 0.16 -20.23 -6.15
N GLU A 33 0.31 -18.94 -5.82
CA GLU A 33 -0.05 -18.38 -4.51
C GLU A 33 -1.48 -17.83 -4.52
N TRP A 34 -1.80 -16.94 -5.47
CA TRP A 34 -3.07 -16.20 -5.50
C TRP A 34 -4.12 -16.79 -6.46
N GLY A 35 -3.68 -17.57 -7.44
CA GLY A 35 -4.47 -17.94 -8.62
C GLY A 35 -4.19 -17.07 -9.83
N ASN A 36 -4.66 -17.52 -11.00
CA ASN A 36 -4.53 -16.79 -12.26
C ASN A 36 -5.87 -16.13 -12.64
N PRO A 37 -6.01 -14.79 -12.57
CA PRO A 37 -7.26 -14.10 -12.87
C PRO A 37 -7.64 -14.10 -14.37
N GLN A 38 -6.86 -14.74 -15.25
CA GLN A 38 -7.34 -15.08 -16.59
C GLN A 38 -8.48 -16.12 -16.53
N ASP A 39 -8.53 -16.94 -15.48
CA ASP A 39 -9.67 -17.81 -15.19
C ASP A 39 -10.73 -17.04 -14.39
N ILE A 40 -11.99 -17.14 -14.81
CA ILE A 40 -13.10 -16.35 -14.23
C ILE A 40 -13.31 -16.62 -12.73
N GLU A 41 -13.05 -17.85 -12.27
CA GLU A 41 -13.15 -18.22 -10.86
C GLU A 41 -12.18 -17.42 -10.00
N TYR A 42 -10.91 -17.33 -10.42
CA TYR A 42 -9.91 -16.55 -9.73
C TYR A 42 -10.13 -15.05 -9.92
N TYR A 43 -10.56 -14.60 -11.11
CA TYR A 43 -10.91 -13.19 -11.35
C TYR A 43 -11.93 -12.68 -10.33
N ASP A 44 -13.06 -13.39 -10.20
CA ASP A 44 -14.14 -12.98 -9.30
C ASP A 44 -13.71 -13.05 -7.84
N TYR A 45 -12.96 -14.09 -7.46
CA TYR A 45 -12.44 -14.24 -6.10
C TYR A 45 -11.44 -13.13 -5.75
N MET A 46 -10.45 -12.87 -6.62
CA MET A 46 -9.45 -11.81 -6.44
C MET A 46 -10.08 -10.43 -6.40
N LYS A 47 -11.04 -10.15 -7.29
CA LYS A 47 -11.78 -8.90 -7.29
C LYS A 47 -12.55 -8.67 -6.00
N SER A 48 -13.00 -9.73 -5.32
CA SER A 48 -13.75 -9.60 -4.06
C SER A 48 -12.91 -9.03 -2.90
N TYR A 49 -11.58 -9.16 -2.95
CA TYR A 49 -10.68 -8.69 -1.88
C TYR A 49 -9.60 -7.70 -2.32
N SER A 50 -9.35 -7.54 -3.63
CA SER A 50 -8.32 -6.64 -4.15
C SER A 50 -8.47 -5.23 -3.55
N PRO A 51 -7.48 -4.71 -2.79
CA PRO A 51 -7.63 -3.47 -2.04
C PRO A 51 -7.93 -2.25 -2.90
N TYR A 52 -7.30 -2.14 -4.08
CA TYR A 52 -7.55 -1.05 -5.03
C TYR A 52 -8.97 -1.10 -5.59
N ASP A 53 -9.46 -2.27 -5.97
CA ASP A 53 -10.79 -2.44 -6.56
C ASP A 53 -11.91 -2.17 -5.56
N ASN A 54 -11.67 -2.45 -4.28
CA ASN A 54 -12.67 -2.34 -3.20
C ASN A 54 -12.61 -1.01 -2.41
N VAL A 55 -11.83 -0.03 -2.86
CA VAL A 55 -11.93 1.34 -2.32
C VAL A 55 -13.33 1.89 -2.62
N LYS A 56 -14.01 2.38 -1.58
CA LYS A 56 -15.38 2.90 -1.65
C LYS A 56 -15.55 4.13 -0.77
N ALA A 57 -16.65 4.86 -0.96
CA ALA A 57 -16.98 6.00 -0.11
C ALA A 57 -17.29 5.57 1.33
N GLN A 58 -16.32 5.73 2.21
CA GLN A 58 -16.41 5.44 3.63
C GLN A 58 -15.25 6.08 4.40
N ASP A 59 -15.31 5.97 5.72
CA ASP A 59 -14.23 6.36 6.61
C ASP A 59 -13.10 5.31 6.62
N TYR A 60 -11.86 5.76 6.44
CA TYR A 60 -10.63 4.95 6.51
C TYR A 60 -9.77 5.38 7.71
N PRO A 61 -8.93 4.50 8.31
CA PRO A 61 -8.03 4.89 9.39
C PRO A 61 -6.99 5.91 8.93
N HIS A 62 -6.24 6.48 9.88
CA HIS A 62 -5.01 7.19 9.53
C HIS A 62 -4.07 6.21 8.82
N LEU A 63 -3.49 6.61 7.70
CA LEU A 63 -2.66 5.75 6.85
C LEU A 63 -1.31 6.39 6.55
N LEU A 64 -0.24 5.66 6.83
CA LEU A 64 1.09 5.90 6.28
C LEU A 64 1.41 4.79 5.29
N VAL A 65 1.54 5.15 4.02
CA VAL A 65 1.90 4.23 2.94
C VAL A 65 3.34 4.51 2.53
N THR A 66 4.19 3.50 2.50
CA THR A 66 5.58 3.62 2.02
C THR A 66 5.79 2.80 0.76
N THR A 67 6.66 3.27 -0.13
CA THR A 67 7.05 2.56 -1.36
C THR A 67 8.41 3.04 -1.85
N GLY A 68 9.04 2.29 -2.76
CA GLY A 68 10.29 2.67 -3.42
C GLY A 68 10.11 2.79 -4.93
N LEU A 69 10.67 3.83 -5.55
CA LEU A 69 10.57 4.05 -7.00
C LEU A 69 11.15 2.90 -7.82
N HIS A 70 12.17 2.23 -7.29
CA HIS A 70 12.87 1.13 -7.94
C HIS A 70 12.50 -0.24 -7.34
N ASP A 71 11.32 -0.34 -6.72
CA ASP A 71 10.85 -1.60 -6.14
C ASP A 71 10.56 -2.63 -7.25
N SER A 72 11.26 -3.76 -7.19
CA SER A 72 11.16 -4.84 -8.16
C SER A 72 10.18 -5.94 -7.75
N GLN A 73 9.58 -5.86 -6.55
CA GLN A 73 8.62 -6.84 -6.05
C GLN A 73 7.20 -6.28 -6.09
N VAL A 74 7.01 -5.06 -5.56
CA VAL A 74 5.73 -4.35 -5.64
C VAL A 74 5.95 -3.03 -6.36
N GLN A 75 5.35 -2.88 -7.51
CA GLN A 75 5.63 -1.72 -8.36
C GLN A 75 5.09 -0.43 -7.72
N TYR A 76 5.88 0.64 -7.74
CA TYR A 76 5.59 1.88 -7.00
C TYR A 76 4.22 2.50 -7.33
N TRP A 77 3.70 2.23 -8.54
CA TRP A 77 2.42 2.76 -8.97
C TRP A 77 1.23 2.11 -8.26
N GLU A 78 1.35 0.90 -7.71
CA GLU A 78 0.28 0.26 -6.95
C GLU A 78 -0.13 1.09 -5.72
N PRO A 79 0.79 1.36 -4.74
CA PRO A 79 0.47 2.23 -3.62
C PRO A 79 0.14 3.66 -4.05
N ALA A 80 0.75 4.17 -5.13
CA ALA A 80 0.45 5.52 -5.61
C ALA A 80 -1.00 5.64 -6.13
N LYS A 81 -1.46 4.71 -6.97
CA LYS A 81 -2.85 4.63 -7.46
C LYS A 81 -3.81 4.42 -6.30
N TRP A 82 -3.47 3.54 -5.35
CA TRP A 82 -4.30 3.25 -4.19
C TRP A 82 -4.50 4.48 -3.29
N VAL A 83 -3.42 5.20 -2.96
CA VAL A 83 -3.51 6.44 -2.18
C VAL A 83 -4.32 7.50 -2.94
N ALA A 84 -4.14 7.63 -4.26
CA ALA A 84 -4.93 8.58 -5.05
C ALA A 84 -6.44 8.26 -4.98
N LYS A 85 -6.84 7.00 -5.20
CA LYS A 85 -8.24 6.57 -5.13
C LYS A 85 -8.82 6.69 -3.72
N LEU A 86 -8.03 6.40 -2.68
CA LEU A 86 -8.44 6.62 -1.29
C LEU A 86 -8.71 8.10 -1.00
N ARG A 87 -7.86 9.02 -1.48
CA ARG A 87 -8.09 10.48 -1.33
C ARG A 87 -9.34 10.96 -2.06
N GLU A 88 -9.62 10.37 -3.22
CA GLU A 88 -10.82 10.69 -4.00
C GLU A 88 -12.11 10.25 -3.29
N LEU A 89 -12.10 9.06 -2.70
CA LEU A 89 -13.35 8.42 -2.23
C LEU A 89 -13.58 8.49 -0.72
N LYS A 90 -12.54 8.60 0.12
CA LYS A 90 -12.73 8.61 1.58
C LYS A 90 -13.63 9.76 2.04
N THR A 91 -14.43 9.52 3.07
CA THR A 91 -15.37 10.52 3.62
C THR A 91 -14.87 11.23 4.87
N ASP A 92 -13.86 10.67 5.53
CA ASP A 92 -13.23 11.26 6.69
C ASP A 92 -12.09 12.23 6.33
N GLN A 93 -11.59 12.95 7.32
CA GLN A 93 -10.45 13.87 7.20
C GLN A 93 -9.15 13.31 7.78
N ARG A 94 -9.05 12.02 8.09
CA ARG A 94 -7.86 11.42 8.72
C ARG A 94 -6.66 11.46 7.78
N LEU A 95 -5.47 11.54 8.37
CA LEU A 95 -4.19 11.59 7.66
C LEU A 95 -4.04 10.42 6.68
N LEU A 96 -3.63 10.74 5.45
CA LEU A 96 -3.32 9.78 4.40
C LEU A 96 -2.05 10.21 3.67
N LEU A 97 -0.93 9.62 4.09
CA LEU A 97 0.42 9.97 3.66
C LEU A 97 0.97 8.90 2.71
N LEU A 98 1.66 9.35 1.67
CA LEU A 98 2.48 8.51 0.79
C LEU A 98 3.92 8.97 0.90
N CYS A 99 4.80 8.08 1.36
CA CYS A 99 6.23 8.30 1.41
C CYS A 99 6.90 7.42 0.37
N THR A 100 7.34 8.04 -0.73
CA THR A 100 8.07 7.36 -1.79
C THR A 100 9.55 7.61 -1.63
N ASP A 101 10.32 6.54 -1.48
CA ASP A 101 11.77 6.59 -1.59
C ASP A 101 12.15 6.65 -3.05
N MET A 102 12.78 7.74 -3.47
CA MET A 102 13.13 7.97 -4.87
C MET A 102 14.44 7.26 -5.29
N ASP A 103 15.21 6.72 -4.34
CA ASP A 103 16.51 6.12 -4.58
C ASP A 103 16.53 4.59 -4.38
N SER A 104 15.48 4.03 -3.76
CA SER A 104 15.48 2.66 -3.24
C SER A 104 14.42 1.76 -3.88
N GLY A 105 14.63 0.45 -3.77
CA GLY A 105 13.66 -0.60 -4.12
C GLY A 105 13.00 -1.24 -2.89
N HIS A 106 12.62 -2.52 -3.00
CA HIS A 106 11.79 -3.21 -2.00
C HIS A 106 12.36 -3.21 -0.57
N GLY A 107 13.66 -3.45 -0.44
CA GLY A 107 14.35 -3.49 0.86
C GLY A 107 14.54 -2.11 1.51
N GLY A 108 14.04 -1.04 0.88
CA GLY A 108 14.29 0.33 1.28
C GLY A 108 15.76 0.73 1.13
N LYS A 109 16.14 1.82 1.80
CA LYS A 109 17.50 2.37 1.72
C LYS A 109 18.54 1.39 2.25
N SER A 110 19.57 1.10 1.45
CA SER A 110 20.74 0.35 1.91
C SER A 110 21.56 1.18 2.91
N GLY A 111 21.90 0.58 4.06
CA GLY A 111 22.76 1.17 5.09
C GLY A 111 22.08 1.28 6.45
N ARG A 112 22.81 0.88 7.52
CA ARG A 112 22.28 0.74 8.89
C ARG A 112 21.52 1.96 9.42
N PHE A 113 22.00 3.17 9.15
CA PHE A 113 21.35 4.38 9.68
C PHE A 113 20.08 4.75 8.93
N LYS A 114 20.05 4.56 7.61
CA LYS A 114 18.90 4.89 6.77
C LYS A 114 17.71 3.96 7.06
N SER A 115 17.95 2.70 7.42
CA SER A 115 16.87 1.82 7.86
C SER A 115 16.26 2.27 9.19
N TYR A 116 17.06 2.80 10.12
CA TYR A 116 16.52 3.38 11.38
C TYR A 116 15.70 4.64 11.14
N GLU A 117 16.00 5.45 10.12
CA GLU A 117 15.18 6.61 9.76
C GLU A 117 13.77 6.17 9.32
N GLY A 118 13.66 5.11 8.51
CA GLY A 118 12.37 4.54 8.10
C GLY A 118 11.56 4.04 9.30
N VAL A 119 12.18 3.25 10.17
CA VAL A 119 11.55 2.77 11.41
C VAL A 119 11.13 3.93 12.32
N ALA A 120 11.97 4.97 12.44
CA ALA A 120 11.66 6.13 13.25
C ALA A 120 10.46 6.92 12.70
N LEU A 121 10.36 7.07 11.38
CA LEU A 121 9.20 7.70 10.72
C LEU A 121 7.90 6.93 11.04
N GLU A 122 7.94 5.62 10.86
CA GLU A 122 6.82 4.72 11.13
C GLU A 122 6.36 4.78 12.59
N PHE A 123 7.30 4.72 13.53
CA PHE A 123 6.99 4.76 14.95
C PHE A 123 6.51 6.15 15.37
N ALA A 124 7.10 7.21 14.84
CA ALA A 124 6.64 8.58 15.10
C ALA A 124 5.20 8.79 14.63
N PHE A 125 4.80 8.20 13.50
CA PHE A 125 3.43 8.23 13.02
C PHE A 125 2.46 7.55 14.02
N LEU A 126 2.73 6.29 14.40
CA LEU A 126 1.82 5.56 15.31
C LEU A 126 1.81 6.13 16.73
N ILE A 127 2.98 6.47 17.29
CA ILE A 127 3.10 7.08 18.63
C ILE A 127 2.43 8.45 18.63
N GLY A 128 2.63 9.25 17.58
CA GLY A 128 2.03 10.57 17.48
C GLY A 128 0.50 10.52 17.43
N LEU A 129 -0.07 9.54 16.72
CA LEU A 129 -1.51 9.28 16.74
C LEU A 129 -1.99 8.84 18.13
N ALA A 130 -1.29 7.88 18.75
CA ALA A 130 -1.65 7.37 20.08
C ALA A 130 -1.59 8.44 21.19
N GLN A 131 -0.69 9.42 21.04
CA GLN A 131 -0.53 10.54 21.98
C GLN A 131 -1.37 11.77 21.59
N GLY A 132 -2.05 11.76 20.45
CA GLY A 132 -2.82 12.91 19.94
C GLY A 132 -1.95 14.09 19.50
N THR A 133 -0.64 13.90 19.30
CA THR A 133 0.27 14.94 18.81
C THR A 133 0.22 15.07 17.29
N LEU A 134 -0.27 14.04 16.59
CA LEU A 134 -0.63 14.09 15.18
C LEU A 134 -2.16 14.15 15.03
N HIS A 135 -2.64 15.18 14.33
CA HIS A 135 -4.05 15.35 13.99
C HIS A 135 -4.18 15.79 12.53
N SER A 136 -5.35 15.54 11.95
CA SER A 136 -5.73 16.14 10.67
C SER A 136 -5.87 17.66 10.82
N ALA A 137 -5.51 18.40 9.78
CA ALA A 137 -5.70 19.85 9.71
C ALA A 137 -7.20 20.23 9.73
#